data_AF-A0A1B6G1N4-F1
#
_entry.id   AF-A0A1B6G1N4-F1
#
_cell.length_a   1.000
_cell.length_b   1.000
_cell.length_c   1.000
_cell.angle_alpha   90.00
_cell.angle_beta   90.00
_cell.angle_gamma   90.00
#
_symmetry.space_group_name_H-M   'P 1'
#
loop_
_entity.id
_entity.type
_entity.pdbx_description
1 polymer ?
#
loop_
_entity_poly.entity_id
_entity_poly.type
_entity_poly.pdbx_seq_one_letter_code
_entity_poly.pdbx_strand_id
1 'polypeptide(L)'
;MVVLGLVFLAKLCFGTEMTAEMNTSMRAEVHEKLHKGTPNLLLTLGDTLKDSLLHPTPDRNHGEQTLRGLYDYYHNLEDVYQMIKGTEEVEKRLGMKLFQMLFEAGGPPHLDIEFDIEDAMEKFEWNNKAVYSVRQVIDDTEDLWEKIQMESEKLDKFQR
;
A
#
# COMPACT_ATOMS: atom_id res chain seq x y z
N MET A 1 32.76 10.64 -61.09
CA MET A 1 32.78 9.63 -60.02
C MET A 1 32.34 10.29 -58.72
N VAL A 2 31.08 10.13 -58.34
CA VAL A 2 30.58 10.48 -57.00
C VAL A 2 29.65 9.35 -56.59
N VAL A 3 30.14 8.43 -55.77
CA VAL A 3 29.33 7.42 -55.09
C VAL A 3 29.63 7.60 -53.61
N LEU A 4 28.81 8.38 -52.92
CA LEU A 4 28.80 8.48 -51.47
C LEU A 4 27.50 9.14 -51.05
N GLY A 5 26.53 8.32 -50.71
CA GLY A 5 25.24 8.75 -50.19
C GLY A 5 24.22 7.67 -50.43
N LEU A 6 24.01 6.81 -49.42
CA LEU A 6 22.77 6.06 -49.12
C LEU A 6 22.96 4.85 -48.17
N VAL A 7 23.83 4.94 -47.15
CA VAL A 7 23.93 3.83 -46.16
C VAL A 7 23.81 4.26 -44.68
N PHE A 8 23.67 5.55 -44.38
CA PHE A 8 23.77 6.02 -42.98
C PHE A 8 22.47 6.56 -42.35
N LEU A 9 21.29 6.10 -42.76
CA LEU A 9 20.02 6.54 -42.15
C LEU A 9 19.06 5.42 -41.71
N ALA A 10 19.44 4.14 -41.82
CA ALA A 10 18.58 3.02 -41.44
C ALA A 10 18.99 2.33 -40.11
N LYS A 11 19.92 2.91 -39.33
CA LYS A 11 20.49 2.23 -38.16
C LYS A 11 20.33 2.96 -36.81
N LEU A 12 19.44 3.95 -36.73
CA LEU A 12 19.22 4.72 -35.50
C LEU A 12 17.79 4.68 -34.95
N CYS A 13 16.82 4.08 -35.65
CA CYS A 13 15.45 3.96 -35.11
C CYS A 13 15.15 2.64 -34.41
N PHE A 14 16.05 1.64 -34.47
CA PHE A 14 15.80 0.30 -33.90
C PHE A 14 16.44 0.06 -32.51
N GLY A 15 17.14 1.05 -31.95
CA GLY A 15 17.92 0.87 -30.72
C GLY A 15 17.27 1.42 -29.44
N THR A 16 16.31 2.33 -29.56
CA THR A 16 15.74 3.06 -28.40
C THR A 16 14.40 2.52 -27.93
N GLU A 17 13.60 1.90 -28.80
CA GLU A 17 12.31 1.30 -28.39
C GLU A 17 12.52 -0.04 -27.66
N MET A 18 13.48 -0.85 -28.11
CA MET A 18 13.76 -2.16 -27.52
C MET A 18 14.37 -2.08 -26.11
N THR A 19 15.02 -0.96 -25.77
CA THR A 19 15.57 -0.73 -24.42
C THR A 19 14.52 -0.17 -23.48
N ALA A 20 13.57 0.65 -23.94
CA ALA A 20 12.45 1.11 -23.13
C ALA A 20 11.53 -0.05 -22.74
N GLU A 21 11.14 -0.91 -23.69
CA GLU A 21 10.26 -2.05 -23.40
C GLU A 21 10.94 -3.11 -22.51
N MET A 22 12.23 -3.40 -22.71
CA MET A 22 12.98 -4.29 -21.81
C MET A 22 13.13 -3.70 -20.41
N ASN A 23 13.35 -2.39 -20.26
CA ASN A 23 13.51 -1.77 -18.95
C ASN A 23 12.18 -1.69 -18.21
N THR A 24 11.07 -1.43 -18.91
CA THR A 24 9.72 -1.47 -18.33
C THR A 24 9.29 -2.90 -17.97
N SER A 25 9.58 -3.89 -18.83
CA SER A 25 9.30 -5.30 -18.56
C SER A 25 10.10 -5.83 -17.38
N MET A 26 11.39 -5.49 -17.29
CA MET A 26 12.25 -5.94 -16.19
C MET A 26 11.93 -5.20 -14.88
N ARG A 27 11.52 -3.93 -14.94
CA ARG A 27 11.03 -3.15 -13.78
C ARG A 27 9.67 -3.65 -13.30
N ALA A 28 8.76 -4.02 -14.21
CA ALA A 28 7.50 -4.69 -13.90
C ALA A 28 7.73 -6.08 -13.29
N GLU A 29 8.68 -6.87 -13.78
CA GLU A 29 8.99 -8.19 -13.23
C GLU A 29 9.70 -8.11 -11.86
N VAL A 30 10.50 -7.06 -11.62
CA VAL A 30 11.11 -6.77 -10.31
C VAL A 30 10.06 -6.25 -9.31
N HIS A 31 9.13 -5.40 -9.73
CA HIS A 31 7.97 -5.01 -8.91
C HIS A 31 7.08 -6.23 -8.61
N GLU A 32 6.79 -7.07 -9.60
CA GLU A 32 5.96 -8.26 -9.45
C GLU A 32 6.58 -9.29 -8.48
N LYS A 33 7.91 -9.45 -8.48
CA LYS A 33 8.62 -10.32 -7.52
C LYS A 33 8.66 -9.75 -6.10
N LEU A 34 8.65 -8.42 -5.93
CA LEU A 34 8.43 -7.80 -4.63
C LEU A 34 6.98 -8.01 -4.13
N HIS A 35 6.02 -8.09 -5.06
CA HIS A 35 4.59 -8.08 -4.77
C HIS A 35 3.91 -9.44 -4.60
N LYS A 36 4.58 -10.56 -4.85
CA LYS A 36 4.01 -11.89 -4.55
C LYS A 36 3.81 -12.15 -3.03
N GLY A 37 4.33 -11.28 -2.16
CA GLY A 37 4.08 -11.31 -0.71
C GLY A 37 3.18 -10.20 -0.15
N THR A 38 2.87 -9.14 -0.91
CA THR A 38 2.25 -7.89 -0.40
C THR A 38 0.71 -7.93 -0.25
N PRO A 39 -0.07 -8.60 -1.12
CA PRO A 39 -1.53 -8.69 -0.99
C PRO A 39 -2.03 -9.19 0.35
N ASN A 40 -1.30 -10.16 0.92
CA ASN A 40 -1.67 -10.77 2.18
C ASN A 40 -1.12 -9.99 3.38
N LEU A 41 -0.17 -9.07 3.16
CA LEU A 41 0.51 -8.36 4.25
C LEU A 41 -0.44 -7.39 4.95
N LEU A 42 -1.17 -6.56 4.20
CA LEU A 42 -2.13 -5.61 4.79
C LEU A 42 -3.25 -6.34 5.52
N LEU A 43 -3.84 -7.38 4.93
CA LEU A 43 -4.88 -8.18 5.60
C LEU A 43 -4.34 -8.86 6.87
N THR A 44 -3.21 -9.56 6.77
CA THR A 44 -2.60 -10.26 7.93
C THR A 44 -2.20 -9.28 9.03
N LEU A 45 -1.60 -8.14 8.68
CA LEU A 45 -1.22 -7.10 9.64
C LEU A 45 -2.47 -6.49 10.27
N GLY A 46 -3.49 -6.18 9.47
CA GLY A 46 -4.77 -5.66 9.93
C GLY A 46 -5.45 -6.60 10.94
N ASP A 47 -5.48 -7.89 10.64
CA ASP A 47 -6.03 -8.92 11.55
C ASP A 47 -5.20 -9.06 12.83
N THR A 48 -3.87 -8.99 12.72
CA THR A 48 -2.98 -9.04 13.89
C THR A 48 -3.18 -7.82 14.79
N LEU A 49 -3.34 -6.64 14.20
CA LEU A 49 -3.62 -5.40 14.93
C LEU A 49 -4.99 -5.45 15.60
N LYS A 50 -6.01 -5.93 14.87
CA LYS A 50 -7.35 -6.15 15.40
C LYS A 50 -7.32 -7.05 16.63
N ASP A 51 -6.67 -8.21 16.53
CA ASP A 51 -6.55 -9.17 17.63
C ASP A 51 -5.80 -8.55 18.83
N SER A 52 -4.67 -7.90 18.57
CA SER A 52 -3.86 -7.24 19.60
C SER A 52 -4.63 -6.15 20.36
N LEU A 53 -5.41 -5.32 19.66
CA LEU A 53 -6.21 -4.25 20.25
C LEU A 53 -7.42 -4.78 21.03
N LEU A 54 -8.07 -5.84 20.54
CA LEU A 54 -9.21 -6.48 21.24
C LEU A 54 -8.77 -7.32 22.45
N HIS A 55 -7.57 -7.89 22.38
CA HIS A 55 -7.06 -8.84 23.36
C HIS A 55 -5.66 -8.43 23.85
N PRO A 56 -5.52 -7.23 24.46
CA PRO A 56 -4.23 -6.76 24.92
C PRO A 56 -3.64 -7.72 25.96
N THR A 57 -2.33 -7.95 25.85
CA THR A 57 -1.55 -8.79 26.78
C THR A 57 -0.65 -7.92 27.64
N PRO A 58 -0.40 -8.27 28.93
CA PRO A 58 0.49 -7.51 29.83
C PRO A 58 1.98 -7.61 29.43
N ASP A 59 2.34 -7.00 28.31
CA ASP A 59 3.69 -7.00 27.77
C ASP A 59 3.96 -5.69 27.01
N ARG A 60 4.86 -4.87 27.56
CA ARG A 60 5.30 -3.62 26.95
C ARG A 60 5.87 -3.81 25.54
N ASN A 61 6.61 -4.89 25.28
CA ASN A 61 7.17 -5.13 23.95
C ASN A 61 6.06 -5.38 22.94
N HIS A 62 5.01 -6.10 23.35
CA HIS A 62 3.83 -6.30 22.53
C HIS A 62 3.16 -4.95 22.25
N GLY A 63 3.01 -4.10 23.27
CA GLY A 63 2.52 -2.73 23.12
C GLY A 63 3.29 -1.88 22.11
N GLU A 64 4.62 -1.90 22.18
CA GLU A 64 5.48 -1.18 21.23
C GLU A 64 5.36 -1.76 19.81
N GLN A 65 5.21 -3.08 19.67
CA GLN A 65 4.97 -3.75 18.39
C GLN A 65 3.62 -3.40 17.79
N THR A 66 2.56 -3.34 18.59
CA THR A 66 1.20 -2.96 18.15
C THR A 66 1.19 -1.53 17.64
N LEU A 67 1.77 -0.58 18.39
CA LEU A 67 1.88 0.80 17.95
C LEU A 67 2.68 0.93 16.65
N ARG A 68 3.81 0.23 16.55
CA ARG A 68 4.59 0.21 15.30
C ARG A 68 3.79 -0.39 14.15
N GLY A 69 3.07 -1.48 14.39
CA GLY A 69 2.25 -2.14 13.39
C GLY A 69 1.16 -1.23 12.84
N LEU A 70 0.54 -0.38 13.66
CA LEU A 70 -0.43 0.62 13.20
C LEU A 70 0.21 1.61 12.22
N TYR A 71 1.40 2.12 12.54
CA TYR A 71 2.14 2.98 11.60
C TYR A 71 2.53 2.22 10.34
N ASP A 72 3.05 1.01 10.46
CA ASP A 72 3.43 0.20 9.30
C ASP A 72 2.21 -0.07 8.41
N TYR A 73 1.03 -0.30 9.00
CA TYR A 73 -0.22 -0.44 8.25
C TYR A 73 -0.57 0.84 7.50
N TYR A 74 -0.56 2.00 8.18
CA TYR A 74 -0.83 3.30 7.56
C TYR A 74 0.07 3.56 6.35
N HIS A 75 1.38 3.36 6.48
CA HIS A 75 2.33 3.57 5.37
C HIS A 75 2.11 2.59 4.22
N ASN A 76 1.84 1.31 4.52
CA ASN A 76 1.50 0.34 3.48
C ASN A 76 0.19 0.72 2.76
N LEU A 77 -0.78 1.30 3.47
CA LEU A 77 -2.02 1.79 2.88
C LEU A 77 -1.77 3.06 2.04
N GLU A 78 -0.84 3.92 2.47
CA GLU A 78 -0.42 5.10 1.72
C GLU A 78 0.23 4.69 0.39
N ASP A 79 1.06 3.65 0.39
CA ASP A 79 1.62 3.08 -0.84
C ASP A 79 0.52 2.64 -1.80
N VAL A 80 -0.55 2.00 -1.31
CA VAL A 80 -1.72 1.63 -2.14
C VAL A 80 -2.36 2.89 -2.74
N TYR A 81 -2.56 3.93 -1.93
CA TYR A 81 -3.13 5.20 -2.40
C TYR A 81 -2.26 5.85 -3.48
N GLN A 82 -0.94 5.89 -3.29
CA GLN A 82 -0.02 6.44 -4.29
C GLN A 82 0.00 5.61 -5.58
N MET A 83 -0.07 4.28 -5.48
CA MET A 83 -0.18 3.41 -6.67
C MET A 83 -1.45 3.72 -7.48
N ILE A 84 -2.60 3.91 -6.81
CA ILE A 84 -3.88 4.23 -7.46
C ILE A 84 -3.83 5.60 -8.15
N LYS A 85 -3.16 6.58 -7.53
CA LYS A 85 -3.02 7.95 -8.06
C LYS A 85 -1.88 8.14 -9.05
N GLY A 86 -0.95 7.19 -9.12
CA GLY A 86 0.23 7.25 -9.96
C GLY A 86 -0.14 7.35 -11.44
N THR A 87 0.84 7.59 -12.30
CA THR A 87 0.61 7.63 -13.76
C THR A 87 0.87 6.29 -14.44
N GLU A 88 1.60 5.38 -13.79
CA GLU A 88 2.01 4.09 -14.33
C GLU A 88 0.85 3.08 -14.28
N GLU A 89 0.38 2.63 -15.46
CA GLU A 89 -0.79 1.74 -15.58
C GLU A 89 -0.60 0.35 -14.94
N VAL A 90 0.64 -0.10 -14.77
CA VAL A 90 0.93 -1.35 -14.03
C VAL A 90 0.72 -1.14 -12.53
N GLU A 91 1.24 -0.04 -11.98
CA GLU A 91 1.11 0.29 -10.56
C GLU A 91 -0.35 0.58 -10.20
N LYS A 92 -1.07 1.35 -11.03
CA LYS A 92 -2.51 1.59 -10.83
C LYS A 92 -3.32 0.30 -10.73
N ARG A 93 -3.12 -0.64 -11.67
CA ARG A 93 -3.83 -1.92 -11.66
C ARG A 93 -3.51 -2.74 -10.41
N LEU A 94 -2.27 -2.70 -9.95
CA LEU A 94 -1.88 -3.35 -8.71
C LEU A 94 -2.52 -2.68 -7.50
N GLY A 95 -2.47 -1.35 -7.39
CA GLY A 95 -3.11 -0.57 -6.33
C GLY A 95 -4.61 -0.84 -6.26
N MET A 96 -5.29 -0.82 -7.41
CA MET A 96 -6.71 -1.17 -7.51
C MET A 96 -7.00 -2.61 -7.09
N LYS A 97 -6.12 -3.56 -7.42
CA LYS A 97 -6.25 -4.94 -6.96
C LYS A 97 -6.10 -5.04 -5.44
N LEU A 98 -5.12 -4.36 -4.85
CA LEU A 98 -4.91 -4.31 -3.39
C LEU A 98 -6.11 -3.68 -2.68
N PHE A 99 -6.62 -2.56 -3.20
CA PHE A 99 -7.85 -1.94 -2.73
C PHE A 99 -9.03 -2.90 -2.79
N GLN A 100 -9.26 -3.56 -3.92
CA GLN A 100 -10.39 -4.49 -4.09
C GLN A 100 -10.34 -5.63 -3.08
N MET A 101 -9.15 -6.19 -2.81
CA MET A 101 -9.00 -7.24 -1.78
C MET A 101 -9.32 -6.74 -0.38
N LEU A 102 -8.87 -5.54 -0.01
CA LEU A 102 -9.23 -4.92 1.27
C LEU A 102 -10.73 -4.64 1.35
N PHE A 103 -11.30 -4.09 0.27
CA PHE A 103 -12.72 -3.77 0.19
C PHE A 103 -13.60 -5.02 0.35
N GLU A 104 -13.25 -6.12 -0.33
CA GLU A 104 -13.93 -7.41 -0.21
C GLU A 104 -13.81 -8.03 1.19
N ALA A 105 -12.74 -7.71 1.92
CA ALA A 105 -12.56 -8.10 3.32
C ALA A 105 -13.30 -7.20 4.31
N GLY A 106 -13.99 -6.14 3.85
CA GLY A 106 -14.71 -5.18 4.69
C GLY A 106 -13.93 -3.92 5.04
N GLY A 107 -12.75 -3.71 4.45
CA GLY A 107 -11.86 -2.58 4.73
C GLY A 107 -10.73 -2.94 5.70
N PRO A 108 -10.02 -1.93 6.25
CA PRO A 108 -8.97 -2.14 7.25
C PRO A 108 -9.51 -2.81 8.54
N PRO A 109 -9.10 -4.03 8.89
CA PRO A 109 -9.76 -4.80 9.95
C PRO A 109 -9.71 -4.15 11.34
N HIS A 110 -8.64 -3.41 11.64
CA HIS A 110 -8.44 -2.74 12.92
C HIS A 110 -9.26 -1.44 13.07
N LEU A 111 -9.90 -0.94 12.00
CA LEU A 111 -10.83 0.20 12.07
C LEU A 111 -12.26 -0.23 12.39
N ASP A 112 -12.61 -1.50 12.15
CA ASP A 112 -13.97 -2.05 12.38
C ASP A 112 -14.15 -2.58 13.82
N ILE A 113 -13.40 -2.03 14.78
CA ILE A 113 -13.46 -2.46 16.18
C ILE A 113 -13.55 -1.28 17.14
N GLU A 114 -14.31 -1.49 18.21
CA GLU A 114 -14.25 -0.67 19.41
C GLU A 114 -13.46 -1.46 20.46
N PHE A 115 -12.38 -0.88 20.98
CA PHE A 115 -11.55 -1.51 22.02
C PHE A 115 -11.38 -0.59 23.22
N ASP A 116 -11.19 -1.19 24.40
CA ASP A 116 -11.00 -0.46 25.63
C ASP A 116 -9.57 0.10 25.69
N ILE A 117 -9.46 1.41 25.44
CA ILE A 117 -8.18 2.11 25.44
C ILE A 117 -7.54 2.16 26.83
N GLU A 118 -8.32 2.12 27.91
CA GLU A 118 -7.79 2.14 29.28
C GLU A 118 -7.16 0.78 29.61
N ASP A 119 -7.83 -0.32 29.24
CA ASP A 119 -7.30 -1.68 29.36
C ASP A 119 -6.04 -1.88 28.49
N ALA A 120 -6.08 -1.42 27.24
CA ALA A 120 -4.92 -1.45 26.36
C ALA A 120 -3.77 -0.61 26.92
N MET A 121 -4.06 0.58 27.47
CA MET A 121 -3.05 1.46 28.08
C MET A 121 -2.35 0.78 29.26
N GLU A 122 -3.12 0.13 30.15
CA GLU A 122 -2.58 -0.59 31.30
C GLU A 122 -1.72 -1.80 30.86
N LYS A 123 -2.25 -2.67 30.02
CA LYS A 123 -1.59 -3.93 29.64
C LYS A 123 -0.40 -3.74 28.72
N PHE A 124 -0.46 -2.79 27.79
CA PHE A 124 0.67 -2.46 26.91
C PHE A 124 1.67 -1.49 27.54
N GLU A 125 1.44 -1.06 28.78
CA GLU A 125 2.23 -0.03 29.47
C GLU A 125 2.37 1.25 28.62
N TRP A 126 1.34 1.59 27.84
CA TRP A 126 1.34 2.82 27.07
C TRP A 126 1.20 4.03 27.97
N ASN A 127 1.94 5.09 27.65
CA ASN A 127 1.73 6.39 28.27
C ASN A 127 0.74 7.23 27.46
N ASN A 128 0.31 8.38 28.01
CA ASN A 128 -0.61 9.29 27.33
C ASN A 128 -0.15 9.70 25.92
N LYS A 129 1.17 9.78 25.69
CA LYS A 129 1.71 10.10 24.36
C LYS A 129 1.50 8.96 23.38
N ALA A 130 1.74 7.72 23.80
CA ALA A 130 1.48 6.53 22.98
C ALA A 130 -0.02 6.39 22.68
N VAL A 131 -0.89 6.59 23.68
CA VAL A 131 -2.35 6.58 23.47
C VAL A 131 -2.78 7.67 22.47
N TYR A 132 -2.24 8.88 22.58
CA TYR A 132 -2.49 9.94 21.61
C TYR A 132 -2.03 9.54 20.20
N SER A 133 -0.83 8.95 20.08
CA SER A 133 -0.30 8.44 18.82
C SER A 133 -1.18 7.34 18.20
N VAL A 134 -1.70 6.41 19.02
CA VAL A 134 -2.63 5.35 18.58
C VAL A 134 -3.90 5.95 18.01
N ARG A 135 -4.52 6.90 18.73
CA ARG A 135 -5.73 7.59 18.26
C ARG A 135 -5.47 8.31 16.95
N GLN A 136 -4.38 9.07 16.89
CA GLN A 136 -4.02 9.82 15.69
C GLN A 136 -3.80 8.90 14.47
N VAL A 137 -3.06 7.79 14.61
CA VAL A 137 -2.80 6.91 13.47
C VAL A 137 -4.06 6.15 13.03
N ILE A 138 -4.99 5.84 13.94
CA ILE A 138 -6.30 5.29 13.60
C ILE A 138 -7.11 6.30 12.78
N ASP A 139 -7.24 7.53 13.26
CA ASP A 139 -7.95 8.61 12.57
C ASP A 139 -7.32 8.88 11.18
N ASP A 140 -5.99 8.98 11.11
CA ASP A 140 -5.25 9.19 9.86
C ASP A 140 -5.46 8.01 8.86
N THR A 141 -5.60 6.78 9.37
CA THR A 141 -5.86 5.58 8.55
C THR A 141 -7.29 5.56 8.02
N GLU A 142 -8.27 5.97 8.82
CA GLU A 142 -9.67 6.13 8.40
C GLU A 142 -9.79 7.17 7.28
N ASP A 143 -9.23 8.36 7.50
CA ASP A 143 -9.14 9.45 6.53
C ASP A 143 -8.49 9.00 5.20
N LEU A 144 -7.43 8.19 5.29
CA LEU A 144 -6.73 7.67 4.11
C LEU A 144 -7.57 6.62 3.38
N TRP A 145 -8.26 5.75 4.12
CA TRP A 145 -9.15 4.75 3.54
C TRP A 145 -10.29 5.40 2.73
N GLU A 146 -10.92 6.45 3.27
CA GLU A 146 -11.94 7.21 2.55
C GLU A 146 -11.39 7.83 1.26
N LYS A 147 -10.18 8.42 1.31
CA LYS A 147 -9.52 8.99 0.12
C LYS A 147 -9.27 7.92 -0.95
N ILE A 148 -8.86 6.73 -0.55
CA ILE A 148 -8.66 5.60 -1.48
C ILE A 148 -9.98 5.20 -2.13
N GLN A 149 -11.06 5.09 -1.37
CA GLN A 149 -12.39 4.76 -1.90
C GLN A 149 -12.82 5.80 -2.95
N MET A 150 -12.66 7.10 -2.64
CA MET A 150 -13.01 8.19 -3.57
C MET A 150 -12.19 8.15 -4.87
N GLU A 151 -10.88 7.90 -4.81
CA GLU A 151 -10.06 7.79 -6.01
C GLU A 151 -10.40 6.53 -6.83
N SER A 152 -10.68 5.42 -6.16
CA SER A 152 -11.05 4.16 -6.79
C SER A 152 -12.37 4.27 -7.56
N GLU A 153 -13.37 4.96 -7.01
CA GLU A 153 -14.64 5.23 -7.68
C GLU A 153 -14.50 6.10 -8.94
N LYS A 154 -13.55 7.05 -8.95
CA LYS A 154 -13.28 7.86 -10.14
C LYS A 154 -12.81 6.96 -11.27
N LEU A 155 -11.92 6.01 -10.98
CA LEU A 155 -11.36 5.09 -11.97
C LEU A 155 -12.40 4.10 -12.51
N ASP A 156 -13.30 3.57 -11.68
CA ASP A 156 -14.35 2.64 -12.13
C ASP A 156 -15.33 3.33 -13.12
N LYS A 157 -15.59 4.63 -12.93
CA LYS A 157 -16.43 5.44 -13.84
C LYS A 157 -15.79 5.70 -15.22
N PHE A 158 -14.47 5.56 -15.35
CA PHE A 158 -13.77 5.71 -16.65
C PHE A 158 -13.63 4.40 -17.42
N GLN A 159 -13.94 3.25 -16.81
CA GLN A 159 -13.80 1.92 -17.43
C GLN A 159 -15.13 1.33 -17.95
N ARG A 160 -16.27 1.99 -17.74
CA ARG A 160 -17.59 1.61 -18.29
C ARG A 160 -17.97 2.48 -19.48
#